data_AF-K3XKX0-F1
#
_entry.id   AF-K3XKX0-F1
#
_cell.length_a   1.000
_cell.length_b   1.000
_cell.length_c   1.000
_cell.angle_alpha   90.00
_cell.angle_beta   90.00
_cell.angle_gamma   90.00
#
_symmetry.space_group_name_H-M   'P 1'
#
loop_
_entity.id
_entity.type
_entity.pdbx_description
1 polymer ?
#
loop_
_entity_poly.entity_id
_entity_poly.type
_entity_poly.pdbx_seq_one_letter_code
_entity_poly.pdbx_strand_id
1 'polypeptide(L)'
;MAASDLESKAKEAFFDDDFELAAELYTQAIDAGPATADLYADRAQAHIKLGNYTEAVADANKAIELDPTMHKAYYRKGAACMKLEEYQTAKAALELGSSYASGDSRFTRMLKECEERIAEEANQAPVKKVEAPVAATVEDREDVANMENTQPVVEPPSKPKYRHDFYNSSTEVVLTIFAKGVPADCVVVDFGEQMLSVSIEVPGEEPYHFQPRLFSKIIPEKCKYLVLSTKVEIRLAKAEQVTWTTLDYSGRPKALPQKISTPVVYMLCS
;
A
#
# COMPACT_ATOMS: atom_id res chain seq x y z
N MET A 1 -23.79 7.05 -20.61
CA MET A 1 -24.73 6.46 -19.63
C MET A 1 -24.62 7.26 -18.35
N ALA A 2 -25.70 7.41 -17.57
CA ALA A 2 -25.58 8.08 -16.28
C ALA A 2 -24.75 7.23 -15.30
N ALA A 3 -24.09 7.85 -14.33
CA ALA A 3 -23.31 7.13 -13.31
C ALA A 3 -24.16 6.09 -12.56
N SER A 4 -25.43 6.40 -12.29
CA SER A 4 -26.39 5.47 -11.68
C SER A 4 -26.67 4.24 -12.54
N ASP A 5 -26.75 4.40 -13.87
CA ASP A 5 -26.99 3.27 -14.77
C ASP A 5 -25.78 2.33 -14.81
N LEU A 6 -24.57 2.91 -14.78
CA LEU A 6 -23.31 2.17 -14.73
C LEU A 6 -23.18 1.41 -13.40
N GLU A 7 -23.56 2.03 -12.28
CA GLU A 7 -23.60 1.39 -10.97
C GLU A 7 -24.58 0.21 -10.94
N SER A 8 -25.79 0.35 -11.49
CA SER A 8 -26.75 -0.75 -11.56
C SER A 8 -26.21 -1.92 -12.38
N LYS A 9 -25.62 -1.65 -13.54
CA LYS A 9 -24.99 -2.70 -14.37
C LYS A 9 -23.80 -3.35 -13.69
N ALA A 10 -23.01 -2.59 -12.93
CA ALA A 10 -21.89 -3.13 -12.17
C ALA A 10 -22.38 -4.12 -11.11
N LYS A 11 -23.50 -3.82 -10.43
CA LYS A 11 -24.12 -4.71 -9.45
C LYS A 11 -24.71 -5.97 -10.10
N GLU A 12 -25.28 -5.86 -11.29
CA GLU A 12 -25.74 -7.01 -12.08
C GLU A 12 -24.57 -7.90 -12.49
N ALA A 13 -23.52 -7.34 -13.09
CA ALA A 13 -22.30 -8.08 -13.43
C ALA A 13 -21.68 -8.77 -12.20
N PHE A 14 -21.65 -8.07 -11.07
CA PHE A 14 -21.16 -8.65 -9.81
C PHE A 14 -22.01 -9.83 -9.33
N PHE A 15 -23.34 -9.75 -9.49
CA PHE A 15 -24.26 -10.83 -9.13
C PHE A 15 -24.10 -12.05 -10.04
N ASP A 16 -23.75 -11.83 -11.31
CA ASP A 16 -23.47 -12.87 -12.31
C ASP A 16 -22.04 -13.43 -12.21
N ASP A 17 -21.28 -13.09 -11.16
CA ASP A 17 -19.88 -13.44 -10.93
C ASP A 17 -18.90 -12.94 -12.03
N ASP A 18 -19.31 -11.99 -12.87
CA ASP A 18 -18.45 -11.28 -13.83
C ASP A 18 -17.76 -10.10 -13.12
N PHE A 19 -16.76 -10.44 -12.32
CA PHE A 19 -16.08 -9.48 -11.44
C PHE A 19 -15.19 -8.50 -12.20
N GLU A 20 -14.60 -8.91 -13.31
CA GLU A 20 -13.84 -8.03 -14.20
C GLU A 20 -14.74 -6.94 -14.76
N LEU A 21 -15.88 -7.31 -15.36
CA LEU A 21 -16.84 -6.35 -15.89
C LEU A 21 -17.42 -5.47 -14.77
N ALA A 22 -17.71 -6.03 -13.59
CA ALA A 22 -18.17 -5.25 -12.45
C ALA A 22 -17.15 -4.16 -12.06
N ALA A 23 -15.87 -4.51 -11.95
CA ALA A 23 -14.81 -3.56 -11.61
C ALA A 23 -14.65 -2.46 -12.67
N GLU A 24 -14.75 -2.81 -13.95
CA GLU A 24 -14.73 -1.85 -15.06
C GLU A 24 -15.93 -0.90 -15.02
N LEU A 25 -17.14 -1.42 -14.81
CA LEU A 25 -18.36 -0.62 -14.75
C LEU A 25 -18.38 0.30 -13.52
N TYR A 26 -17.90 -0.15 -12.36
CA TYR A 26 -17.72 0.73 -11.21
C TYR A 26 -16.70 1.84 -11.48
N THR A 27 -15.61 1.53 -12.21
CA THR A 27 -14.64 2.55 -12.63
C THR A 27 -15.28 3.59 -13.53
N GLN A 28 -16.05 3.16 -14.54
CA GLN A 28 -16.81 4.07 -15.41
C GLN A 28 -17.84 4.89 -14.62
N ALA A 29 -18.50 4.31 -13.63
CA ALA A 29 -19.47 5.02 -12.77
C ALA A 29 -18.79 6.13 -11.94
N ILE A 30 -17.62 5.83 -11.36
CA ILE A 30 -16.78 6.78 -10.62
C ILE A 30 -16.34 7.94 -11.52
N ASP A 31 -15.95 7.66 -12.78
CA ASP A 31 -15.50 8.68 -13.73
C ASP A 31 -16.66 9.54 -14.28
N ALA A 32 -17.86 8.96 -14.39
CA ALA A 32 -19.02 9.61 -14.98
C ALA A 32 -19.82 10.51 -14.03
N GLY A 33 -19.59 10.44 -12.71
CA GLY A 33 -20.39 11.14 -11.71
C GLY A 33 -19.66 11.40 -10.40
N PRO A 34 -20.37 11.85 -9.35
CA PRO A 34 -19.77 12.03 -8.03
C PRO A 34 -19.29 10.68 -7.49
N ALA A 35 -17.99 10.56 -7.24
CA ALA A 35 -17.42 9.37 -6.63
C ALA A 35 -17.92 9.24 -5.17
N THR A 36 -18.71 8.20 -4.89
CA THR A 36 -19.29 7.93 -3.57
C THR A 36 -18.52 6.84 -2.83
N ALA A 37 -18.66 6.80 -1.50
CA ALA A 37 -18.05 5.75 -0.68
C ALA A 37 -18.54 4.35 -1.10
N ASP A 38 -19.82 4.21 -1.47
CA ASP A 38 -20.40 2.93 -1.93
C ASP A 38 -19.74 2.41 -3.22
N LEU A 39 -19.51 3.29 -4.21
CA LEU A 39 -18.85 2.88 -5.47
C LEU A 39 -17.45 2.32 -5.22
N TYR A 40 -16.66 2.96 -4.36
CA TYR A 40 -15.34 2.45 -3.99
C TYR A 40 -15.44 1.17 -3.15
N ALA A 41 -16.37 1.08 -2.19
CA ALA A 41 -16.52 -0.12 -1.35
C ALA A 41 -16.99 -1.35 -2.16
N ASP A 42 -17.83 -1.13 -3.16
CA ASP A 42 -18.30 -2.20 -4.06
C ASP A 42 -17.22 -2.59 -5.07
N ARG A 43 -16.48 -1.62 -5.64
CA ARG A 43 -15.32 -1.94 -6.50
C ARG A 43 -14.21 -2.67 -5.73
N ALA A 44 -13.96 -2.31 -4.48
CA ALA A 44 -13.07 -3.05 -3.59
C ALA A 44 -13.52 -4.51 -3.42
N GLN A 45 -14.82 -4.77 -3.32
CA GLN A 45 -15.33 -6.14 -3.27
C GLN A 45 -15.07 -6.90 -4.58
N ALA A 46 -15.30 -6.28 -5.74
CA ALA A 46 -14.96 -6.89 -7.03
C ALA A 46 -13.46 -7.23 -7.10
N HIS A 47 -12.58 -6.30 -6.72
CA HIS A 47 -11.14 -6.55 -6.65
C HIS A 47 -10.75 -7.68 -5.69
N ILE A 48 -11.40 -7.82 -4.52
CA ILE A 48 -11.19 -8.96 -3.62
C ILE A 48 -11.54 -10.29 -4.31
N LYS A 49 -12.60 -10.32 -5.12
CA LYS A 49 -13.01 -11.52 -5.86
C LYS A 49 -12.01 -11.88 -6.97
N LEU A 50 -11.41 -10.87 -7.59
CA LEU A 50 -10.37 -11.02 -8.62
C LEU A 50 -8.99 -11.39 -8.04
N GLY A 51 -8.78 -11.23 -6.73
CA GLY A 51 -7.47 -11.39 -6.11
C GLY A 51 -6.57 -10.15 -6.19
N ASN A 52 -7.13 -9.02 -6.63
CA ASN A 52 -6.46 -7.71 -6.75
C ASN A 52 -6.48 -7.00 -5.40
N TYR A 53 -5.75 -7.55 -4.42
CA TYR A 53 -5.93 -7.15 -3.03
C TYR A 53 -5.36 -5.77 -2.72
N THR A 54 -4.29 -5.32 -3.38
CA THR A 54 -3.72 -3.98 -3.18
C THR A 54 -4.67 -2.89 -3.71
N GLU A 55 -5.28 -3.10 -4.88
CA GLU A 55 -6.34 -2.24 -5.41
C GLU A 55 -7.57 -2.23 -4.49
N ALA A 56 -7.96 -3.39 -3.95
CA ALA A 56 -9.06 -3.47 -3.00
C ALA A 56 -8.79 -2.67 -1.71
N VAL A 57 -7.55 -2.68 -1.19
CA VAL A 57 -7.19 -1.86 -0.03
C VAL A 57 -7.22 -0.37 -0.38
N ALA A 58 -6.73 0.02 -1.56
CA ALA A 58 -6.76 1.40 -2.02
C ALA A 58 -8.20 1.93 -2.14
N ASP A 59 -9.09 1.16 -2.74
CA ASP A 59 -10.51 1.50 -2.85
C ASP A 59 -11.21 1.53 -1.49
N ALA A 60 -10.94 0.55 -0.62
CA ALA A 60 -11.49 0.55 0.74
C ALA A 60 -11.01 1.76 1.56
N ASN A 61 -9.74 2.17 1.42
CA ASN A 61 -9.23 3.39 2.03
C ASN A 61 -9.94 4.64 1.48
N LYS A 62 -10.21 4.68 0.17
CA LYS A 62 -10.93 5.80 -0.44
C LYS A 62 -12.38 5.87 0.02
N ALA A 63 -13.05 4.72 0.16
CA ALA A 63 -14.39 4.65 0.75
C ALA A 63 -14.40 5.16 2.19
N ILE A 64 -13.43 4.78 3.03
CA ILE A 64 -13.28 5.27 4.41
C ILE A 64 -12.99 6.77 4.46
N GLU A 65 -12.22 7.31 3.53
CA GLU A 65 -11.97 8.76 3.43
C GLU A 65 -13.25 9.54 3.13
N LEU A 66 -14.13 8.99 2.28
CA LEU A 66 -15.40 9.61 1.90
C LEU A 66 -16.49 9.43 2.96
N ASP A 67 -16.56 8.26 3.60
CA ASP A 67 -17.44 7.95 4.72
C ASP A 67 -16.69 7.17 5.81
N PRO A 68 -16.18 7.87 6.85
CA PRO A 68 -15.46 7.25 7.96
C PRO A 68 -16.28 6.27 8.80
N THR A 69 -17.60 6.23 8.65
CA THR A 69 -18.51 5.37 9.42
C THR A 69 -18.93 4.10 8.67
N MET A 70 -18.50 3.96 7.42
CA MET A 70 -18.87 2.83 6.56
C MET A 70 -18.17 1.53 6.99
N HIS A 71 -18.80 0.79 7.91
CA HIS A 71 -18.29 -0.51 8.38
C HIS A 71 -17.97 -1.49 7.25
N LYS A 72 -18.73 -1.50 6.14
CA LYS A 72 -18.44 -2.34 4.96
C LYS A 72 -17.04 -2.06 4.39
N ALA A 73 -16.62 -0.81 4.30
CA ALA A 73 -15.31 -0.44 3.76
C ALA A 73 -14.17 -0.94 4.66
N TYR A 74 -14.33 -0.82 5.99
CA TYR A 74 -13.40 -1.42 6.96
C TYR A 74 -13.33 -2.95 6.82
N TYR A 75 -14.47 -3.61 6.61
CA TYR A 75 -14.52 -5.04 6.36
C TYR A 75 -13.78 -5.42 5.07
N ARG A 76 -13.96 -4.65 3.97
CA ARG A 76 -13.22 -4.87 2.71
C ARG A 76 -11.72 -4.70 2.91
N LYS A 77 -11.29 -3.63 3.59
CA LYS A 77 -9.89 -3.40 3.92
C LYS A 77 -9.32 -4.56 4.72
N GLY A 78 -10.01 -4.99 5.77
CA GLY A 78 -9.62 -6.14 6.59
C GLY A 78 -9.47 -7.41 5.77
N ALA A 79 -10.45 -7.71 4.91
CA ALA A 79 -10.43 -8.92 4.08
C ALA A 79 -9.30 -8.92 3.05
N ALA A 80 -9.04 -7.79 2.39
CA ALA A 80 -7.93 -7.66 1.47
C ALA A 80 -6.57 -7.74 2.19
N CYS A 81 -6.41 -7.07 3.34
CA CYS A 81 -5.20 -7.13 4.16
C CYS A 81 -4.92 -8.56 4.66
N MET A 82 -5.95 -9.33 5.04
CA MET A 82 -5.79 -10.75 5.39
C MET A 82 -5.18 -11.57 4.24
N LYS A 83 -5.57 -11.27 3.00
CA LYS A 83 -5.06 -11.94 1.80
C LYS A 83 -3.66 -11.48 1.41
N LEU A 84 -3.26 -10.28 1.81
CA LEU A 84 -1.89 -9.76 1.71
C LEU A 84 -0.98 -10.20 2.87
N GLU A 85 -1.50 -11.02 3.80
CA GLU A 85 -0.82 -11.42 5.03
C GLU A 85 -0.43 -10.19 5.90
N GLU A 86 -1.22 -9.13 5.85
CA GLU A 86 -1.03 -7.91 6.65
C GLU A 86 -1.97 -7.92 7.86
N TYR A 87 -1.78 -8.91 8.72
CA TYR A 87 -2.74 -9.27 9.77
C TYR A 87 -2.93 -8.17 10.81
N GLN A 88 -1.90 -7.38 11.10
CA GLN A 88 -1.99 -6.23 12.01
C GLN A 88 -2.89 -5.13 11.45
N THR A 89 -2.72 -4.77 10.17
CA THR A 89 -3.59 -3.79 9.50
C THR A 89 -5.00 -4.33 9.34
N ALA A 90 -5.13 -5.62 9.03
CA ALA A 90 -6.43 -6.27 8.95
C ALA A 90 -7.18 -6.16 10.29
N LYS A 91 -6.53 -6.54 11.40
CA LYS A 91 -7.08 -6.47 12.75
C LYS A 91 -7.53 -5.05 13.09
N ALA A 92 -6.65 -4.05 12.93
CA ALA A 92 -6.98 -2.66 13.25
C ALA A 92 -8.17 -2.13 12.43
N ALA A 93 -8.23 -2.44 11.14
CA ALA A 93 -9.36 -2.06 10.29
C ALA A 93 -10.67 -2.73 10.76
N LEU A 94 -10.62 -4.02 11.10
CA LEU A 94 -11.78 -4.79 11.55
C LEU A 94 -12.29 -4.33 12.93
N GLU A 95 -11.41 -3.97 13.86
CA GLU A 95 -11.78 -3.43 15.18
C GLU A 95 -12.55 -2.11 15.01
N LEU A 96 -12.03 -1.20 14.18
CA LEU A 96 -12.68 0.07 13.90
C LEU A 96 -14.02 -0.12 13.17
N GLY A 97 -14.05 -1.00 12.16
CA GLY A 97 -15.29 -1.36 11.47
C GLY A 97 -16.34 -1.98 12.39
N SER A 98 -15.93 -2.86 13.29
CA SER A 98 -16.82 -3.51 14.28
C SER A 98 -17.41 -2.50 15.25
N SER A 99 -16.74 -1.38 15.54
CA SER A 99 -17.27 -0.32 16.39
C SER A 99 -18.49 0.38 15.76
N TYR A 100 -18.58 0.41 14.43
CA TYR A 100 -19.69 0.98 13.66
C TYR A 100 -20.79 -0.04 13.31
N ALA A 101 -20.54 -1.34 13.53
CA ALA A 101 -21.47 -2.44 13.25
C ALA A 101 -21.45 -3.47 14.40
N SER A 102 -21.81 -3.02 15.60
CA SER A 102 -21.81 -3.87 16.79
C SER A 102 -22.75 -5.08 16.60
N GLY A 103 -22.24 -6.27 16.88
CA GLY A 103 -22.99 -7.53 16.75
C GLY A 103 -22.90 -8.24 15.39
N ASP A 104 -22.22 -7.67 14.39
CA ASP A 104 -21.94 -8.39 13.13
C ASP A 104 -20.87 -9.47 13.36
N SER A 105 -21.32 -10.73 13.39
CA SER A 105 -20.48 -11.90 13.65
C SER A 105 -19.34 -12.11 12.64
N ARG A 106 -19.45 -11.49 11.44
CA ARG A 106 -18.39 -11.56 10.43
C ARG A 106 -17.11 -10.88 10.91
N PHE A 107 -17.22 -9.75 11.62
CA PHE A 107 -16.07 -9.06 12.20
C PHE A 107 -15.43 -9.91 13.29
N THR A 108 -16.22 -10.45 14.21
CA THR A 108 -15.71 -11.31 15.28
C THR A 108 -14.94 -12.51 14.74
N ARG A 109 -15.47 -13.18 13.71
CA ARG A 109 -14.79 -14.31 13.06
C ARG A 109 -13.46 -13.90 12.46
N MET A 110 -13.43 -12.79 11.72
CA MET A 110 -12.20 -12.32 11.07
C MET A 110 -11.16 -11.81 12.07
N LEU A 111 -11.58 -11.14 13.14
CA LEU A 111 -10.69 -10.67 14.20
C LEU A 111 -9.97 -11.84 14.87
N LYS A 112 -10.71 -12.91 15.18
CA LYS A 112 -10.12 -14.15 15.71
C LYS A 112 -9.08 -14.74 14.76
N GLU A 113 -9.39 -14.82 13.47
CA GLU A 113 -8.45 -15.30 12.46
C GLU A 113 -7.19 -14.42 12.37
N CYS A 114 -7.33 -13.09 12.46
CA CYS A 114 -6.18 -12.18 12.51
C CYS A 114 -5.29 -12.49 13.71
N GLU A 115 -5.87 -12.69 14.89
CA GLU A 115 -5.13 -12.96 16.13
C GLU A 115 -4.34 -14.28 16.06
N GLU A 116 -4.96 -15.32 15.53
CA GLU A 116 -4.31 -16.62 15.29
C GLU A 116 -3.11 -16.46 14.35
N ARG A 117 -3.28 -15.77 13.22
CA ARG A 117 -2.21 -15.52 12.25
C ARG A 117 -1.07 -14.66 12.81
N ILE A 118 -1.40 -13.61 13.57
CA ILE A 118 -0.41 -12.76 14.25
C ILE A 118 0.41 -13.60 15.24
N ALA A 119 -0.24 -14.49 15.99
CA ALA A 119 0.45 -15.36 16.94
C ALA A 119 1.35 -16.40 16.23
N GLU A 120 0.90 -16.95 15.10
CA GLU A 120 1.69 -17.85 14.25
C GLU A 120 2.97 -17.16 13.75
N GLU A 121 2.87 -15.93 13.25
CA GLU A 121 4.03 -15.15 12.79
C GLU A 121 5.00 -14.82 13.93
N ALA A 122 4.47 -14.41 15.09
CA ALA A 122 5.28 -14.10 16.26
C ALA A 122 6.09 -15.31 16.75
N ASN A 123 5.55 -16.52 16.61
CA ASN A 123 6.24 -17.77 16.98
C ASN A 123 7.30 -18.20 15.95
N GLN A 124 7.24 -17.70 14.72
CA GLN A 124 8.16 -18.07 13.63
C GLN A 124 9.25 -17.02 13.39
N ALA A 125 9.08 -15.77 13.81
CA ALA A 125 10.01 -14.69 13.54
C ALA A 125 11.07 -14.49 14.66
N PRO A 126 12.39 -14.46 14.34
CA PRO A 126 13.35 -13.80 15.21
C PRO A 126 13.12 -12.28 15.11
N VAL A 127 12.42 -11.71 16.09
CA VAL A 127 12.00 -10.29 16.05
C VAL A 127 13.18 -9.36 16.32
N LYS A 128 13.73 -8.75 15.26
CA LYS A 128 14.42 -7.46 15.36
C LYS A 128 13.47 -6.36 14.89
N LYS A 129 12.85 -5.64 15.83
CA LYS A 129 12.36 -4.28 15.59
C LYS A 129 13.58 -3.37 15.59
N VAL A 130 14.10 -3.03 14.41
CA VAL A 130 15.23 -2.11 14.33
C VAL A 130 14.68 -0.70 14.14
N GLU A 131 14.79 0.12 15.18
CA GLU A 131 14.68 1.57 15.04
C GLU A 131 15.96 2.09 14.37
N ALA A 132 15.80 3.01 13.42
CA ALA A 132 16.86 3.44 12.51
C ALA A 132 18.09 4.01 13.25
N PRO A 133 19.33 3.66 12.84
CA PRO A 133 20.52 4.39 13.25
C PRO A 133 20.60 5.74 12.52
N VAL A 134 21.08 6.76 13.23
CA VAL A 134 21.32 8.10 12.69
C VAL A 134 22.51 8.07 11.72
N ALA A 135 22.31 8.61 10.52
CA ALA A 135 23.30 8.68 9.46
C ALA A 135 24.59 9.40 9.89
N ALA A 136 25.74 8.77 9.67
CA ALA A 136 27.05 9.42 9.67
C ALA A 136 27.50 9.66 8.22
N THR A 137 27.86 10.91 7.95
CA THR A 137 28.41 11.41 6.68
C THR A 137 29.74 10.74 6.36
N VAL A 138 29.92 10.31 5.11
CA VAL A 138 31.23 9.95 4.55
C VAL A 138 31.50 10.87 3.36
N GLU A 139 32.61 11.60 3.47
CA GLU A 139 33.15 12.52 2.48
C GLU A 139 33.83 11.77 1.31
N ASP A 140 33.77 12.41 0.14
CA ASP A 140 34.40 12.02 -1.12
C ASP A 140 35.91 11.80 -1.02
N ARG A 141 36.41 10.74 -1.69
CA ARG A 141 37.75 10.73 -2.29
C ARG A 141 37.72 10.02 -3.64
N GLU A 142 38.00 10.77 -4.69
CA GLU A 142 38.39 10.27 -6.01
C GLU A 142 39.81 9.69 -5.95
N ASP A 143 40.06 8.61 -6.68
CA ASP A 143 41.33 8.37 -7.38
C ASP A 143 41.13 7.36 -8.54
N VAL A 144 41.92 7.58 -9.60
CA VAL A 144 41.63 7.26 -11.00
C VAL A 144 42.40 6.02 -11.51
N ALA A 145 41.76 5.29 -12.43
CA ALA A 145 42.27 4.42 -13.51
C ALA A 145 42.89 3.04 -13.18
N ASN A 146 42.34 1.98 -13.80
CA ASN A 146 42.94 1.42 -15.02
C ASN A 146 41.93 0.58 -15.83
N MET A 147 42.02 0.69 -17.16
CA MET A 147 41.23 -0.03 -18.16
C MET A 147 41.73 -1.47 -18.32
N GLU A 148 40.82 -2.45 -18.25
CA GLU A 148 40.98 -3.70 -19.00
C GLU A 148 39.63 -4.11 -19.61
N ASN A 149 39.68 -4.29 -20.92
CA ASN A 149 38.56 -4.45 -21.83
C ASN A 149 38.18 -5.93 -21.94
N THR A 150 37.12 -6.34 -21.25
CA THR A 150 36.42 -7.59 -21.50
C THR A 150 34.98 -7.29 -21.88
N GLN A 151 34.61 -7.72 -23.09
CA GLN A 151 33.25 -7.61 -23.62
C GLN A 151 32.28 -8.34 -22.67
N PRO A 152 31.21 -7.70 -22.18
CA PRO A 152 30.21 -8.38 -21.39
C PRO A 152 29.39 -9.30 -22.31
N VAL A 153 29.45 -10.59 -22.02
CA VAL A 153 28.50 -11.58 -22.54
C VAL A 153 27.12 -11.14 -22.05
N VAL A 154 26.25 -10.75 -22.99
CA VAL A 154 24.88 -10.35 -22.69
C VAL A 154 24.08 -11.62 -22.38
N GLU A 155 24.06 -12.01 -21.11
CA GLU A 155 23.08 -12.94 -20.59
C GLU A 155 21.68 -12.29 -20.67
N PRO A 156 20.64 -13.04 -21.08
CA PRO A 156 19.28 -12.52 -21.07
C PRO A 156 18.89 -12.13 -19.64
N PRO A 157 18.14 -11.03 -19.43
CA PRO A 157 17.78 -10.58 -18.09
C PRO A 157 16.98 -11.66 -17.38
N SER A 158 17.58 -12.26 -16.34
CA SER A 158 16.86 -13.16 -15.43
C SER A 158 15.77 -12.36 -14.73
N LYS A 159 14.59 -12.95 -14.56
CA LYS A 159 13.49 -12.31 -13.81
C LYS A 159 14.01 -11.87 -12.44
N PRO A 160 13.66 -10.66 -11.96
CA PRO A 160 14.12 -10.18 -10.67
C PRO A 160 13.69 -11.17 -9.58
N LYS A 161 14.66 -11.57 -8.74
CA LYS A 161 14.47 -12.58 -7.71
C LYS A 161 13.35 -12.20 -6.73
N TYR A 162 13.26 -10.92 -6.42
CA TYR A 162 12.26 -10.36 -5.54
C TYR A 162 11.32 -9.45 -6.33
N ARG A 163 10.02 -9.55 -6.03
CA ARG A 163 9.00 -8.63 -6.53
C ARG A 163 8.53 -7.75 -5.38
N HIS A 164 7.99 -6.59 -5.69
CA HIS A 164 7.42 -5.69 -4.70
C HIS A 164 6.05 -5.20 -5.14
N ASP A 165 5.23 -4.80 -4.17
CA ASP A 165 3.93 -4.19 -4.38
C ASP A 165 3.66 -3.16 -3.28
N PHE A 166 2.79 -2.19 -3.53
CA PHE A 166 2.44 -1.19 -2.53
C PHE A 166 0.97 -0.79 -2.62
N TYR A 167 0.44 -0.35 -1.49
CA TYR A 167 -0.78 0.45 -1.44
C TYR A 167 -0.55 1.63 -0.52
N ASN A 168 -1.47 2.59 -0.52
CA ASN A 168 -1.38 3.72 0.38
C ASN A 168 -2.72 4.22 0.88
N SER A 169 -2.65 5.05 1.90
CA SER A 169 -3.73 5.92 2.37
C SER A 169 -3.32 7.38 2.14
N SER A 170 -4.07 8.34 2.68
CA SER A 170 -3.65 9.74 2.70
C SER A 170 -2.39 9.96 3.56
N THR A 171 -2.14 9.13 4.59
CA THR A 171 -1.09 9.35 5.59
C THR A 171 0.07 8.35 5.56
N GLU A 172 -0.11 7.20 4.92
CA GLU A 172 0.86 6.10 4.97
C GLU A 172 1.01 5.45 3.58
N VAL A 173 2.21 4.95 3.28
CA VAL A 173 2.44 3.96 2.23
C VAL A 173 2.89 2.66 2.88
N VAL A 174 2.31 1.54 2.46
CA VAL A 174 2.78 0.21 2.83
C VAL A 174 3.36 -0.43 1.59
N LEU A 175 4.67 -0.69 1.63
CA LEU A 175 5.43 -1.36 0.59
C LEU A 175 5.80 -2.76 1.08
N THR A 176 5.51 -3.77 0.27
CA THR A 176 5.88 -5.16 0.53
C THR A 176 6.88 -5.62 -0.51
N ILE A 177 8.06 -6.08 -0.06
CA ILE A 177 9.03 -6.79 -0.91
C ILE A 177 8.89 -8.29 -0.60
N PHE A 178 8.42 -9.07 -1.57
CA PHE A 178 8.22 -10.51 -1.42
C PHE A 178 9.56 -11.24 -1.53
N ALA A 179 10.08 -11.67 -0.38
CA ALA A 179 11.43 -12.20 -0.19
C ALA A 179 11.39 -13.40 0.76
N LYS A 180 11.05 -14.57 0.22
CA LYS A 180 10.85 -15.79 1.02
C LYS A 180 12.18 -16.35 1.51
N GLY A 181 12.26 -16.61 2.82
CA GLY A 181 13.38 -17.28 3.47
C GLY A 181 14.62 -16.40 3.66
N VAL A 182 14.50 -15.09 3.45
CA VAL A 182 15.61 -14.14 3.65
C VAL A 182 15.82 -13.91 5.15
N PRO A 183 17.02 -14.16 5.70
CA PRO A 183 17.33 -13.85 7.08
C PRO A 183 17.29 -12.34 7.36
N ALA A 184 16.83 -11.95 8.56
CA ALA A 184 16.67 -10.54 8.92
C ALA A 184 17.99 -9.76 8.99
N ASP A 185 19.12 -10.43 9.24
CA ASP A 185 20.46 -9.84 9.23
C ASP A 185 21.03 -9.64 7.81
N CYS A 186 20.39 -10.21 6.79
CA CYS A 186 20.71 -9.98 5.38
C CYS A 186 19.94 -8.79 4.79
N VAL A 187 19.07 -8.11 5.56
CA VAL A 187 18.23 -7.00 5.09
C VAL A 187 18.64 -5.70 5.76
N VAL A 188 18.96 -4.69 4.96
CA VAL A 188 19.22 -3.32 5.42
C VAL A 188 18.17 -2.39 4.81
N VAL A 189 17.54 -1.56 5.64
CA VAL A 189 16.54 -0.57 5.22
C VAL A 189 16.92 0.80 5.77
N ASP A 190 17.11 1.76 4.88
CA ASP A 190 17.40 3.15 5.21
C ASP A 190 16.32 4.09 4.69
N PHE A 191 15.91 5.04 5.53
CA PHE A 191 14.92 6.06 5.20
C PHE A 191 15.60 7.42 5.05
N GLY A 192 15.39 8.08 3.91
CA GLY A 192 15.70 9.49 3.70
C GLY A 192 14.44 10.32 3.57
N GLU A 193 14.54 11.66 3.59
CA GLU A 193 13.36 12.55 3.52
C GLU A 193 12.44 12.29 2.32
N GLN A 194 12.99 11.82 1.20
CA GLN A 194 12.24 11.49 -0.03
C GLN A 194 12.80 10.23 -0.72
N MET A 195 13.49 9.39 0.01
CA MET A 195 14.11 8.17 -0.53
C MET A 195 13.90 7.00 0.42
N LEU A 196 13.77 5.82 -0.15
CA LEU A 196 13.85 4.55 0.56
C LEU A 196 15.02 3.79 -0.06
N SER A 197 15.86 3.17 0.76
CA SER A 197 16.88 2.22 0.32
C SER A 197 16.65 0.88 1.00
N VAL A 198 16.56 -0.19 0.21
CA VAL A 198 16.50 -1.56 0.70
C VAL A 198 17.58 -2.37 0.01
N SER A 199 18.45 -2.98 0.82
CA SER A 199 19.46 -3.94 0.36
C SER A 199 19.18 -5.32 0.94
N ILE A 200 19.21 -6.35 0.11
CA ILE A 200 19.14 -7.75 0.52
C ILE A 200 20.41 -8.46 0.06
N GLU A 201 21.26 -8.84 1.01
CA GLU A 201 22.58 -9.43 0.78
C GLU A 201 22.67 -10.81 1.43
N VAL A 202 22.30 -11.85 0.67
CA VAL A 202 22.42 -13.23 1.13
C VAL A 202 23.76 -13.80 0.67
N PRO A 203 24.55 -14.45 1.55
CA PRO A 203 25.83 -15.03 1.17
C PRO A 203 25.71 -16.00 -0.02
N GLY A 204 26.51 -15.77 -1.06
CA GLY A 204 26.52 -16.61 -2.26
C GLY A 204 25.45 -16.26 -3.30
N GLU A 205 24.67 -15.21 -3.07
CA GLU A 205 23.67 -14.70 -4.01
C GLU A 205 24.04 -13.28 -4.47
N GLU A 206 23.50 -12.86 -5.61
CA GLU A 206 23.65 -11.49 -6.09
C GLU A 206 22.87 -10.52 -5.18
N PRO A 207 23.49 -9.42 -4.71
CA PRO A 207 22.82 -8.40 -3.91
C PRO A 207 21.62 -7.78 -4.62
N TYR A 208 20.48 -7.72 -3.96
CA TYR A 208 19.32 -6.97 -4.44
C TYR A 208 19.31 -5.57 -3.82
N HIS A 209 19.17 -4.55 -4.67
CA HIS A 209 19.05 -3.16 -4.27
C HIS A 209 17.75 -2.57 -4.80
N PHE A 210 16.98 -1.92 -3.93
CA PHE A 210 15.77 -1.21 -4.27
C PHE A 210 15.81 0.18 -3.66
N GLN A 211 16.02 1.19 -4.52
CA GLN A 211 16.27 2.57 -4.09
C GLN A 211 15.38 3.58 -4.83
N PRO A 212 14.04 3.52 -4.64
CA PRO A 212 13.14 4.45 -5.30
C PRO A 212 13.33 5.88 -4.76
N ARG A 213 13.24 6.86 -5.67
CA ARG A 213 12.97 8.25 -5.28
C ARG A 213 11.47 8.40 -5.08
N LEU A 214 11.04 8.54 -3.83
CA LEU A 214 9.63 8.51 -3.47
C LEU A 214 8.84 9.70 -4.07
N PHE A 215 7.57 9.46 -4.37
CA PHE A 215 6.66 10.44 -4.97
C PHE A 215 6.61 11.77 -4.18
N SER A 216 6.55 11.68 -2.85
CA SER A 216 6.60 12.83 -1.95
C SER A 216 7.43 12.52 -0.70
N LYS A 217 7.63 13.52 0.16
CA LYS A 217 8.40 13.39 1.39
C LYS A 217 7.76 12.45 2.39
N ILE A 218 8.60 11.78 3.14
CA ILE A 218 8.24 10.93 4.30
C ILE A 218 8.81 11.55 5.59
N ILE A 219 8.41 11.00 6.73
CA ILE A 219 8.97 11.33 8.04
C ILE A 219 9.82 10.12 8.47
N PRO A 220 11.14 10.11 8.23
CA PRO A 220 12.01 8.94 8.43
C PRO A 220 11.88 8.31 9.82
N GLU A 221 11.79 9.14 10.86
CA GLU A 221 11.72 8.73 12.28
C GLU A 221 10.39 8.04 12.63
N LYS A 222 9.37 8.17 11.77
CA LYS A 222 8.07 7.50 11.92
C LYS A 222 7.92 6.29 10.99
N CYS A 223 8.89 6.06 10.11
CA CYS A 223 8.88 4.91 9.22
C CYS A 223 9.36 3.66 9.98
N LYS A 224 8.84 2.50 9.57
CA LYS A 224 9.12 1.21 10.22
C LYS A 224 9.23 0.13 9.18
N TYR A 225 9.96 -0.94 9.49
CA TYR A 225 9.93 -2.15 8.68
C TYR A 225 9.93 -3.40 9.55
N LEU A 226 9.51 -4.51 8.95
CA LEU A 226 9.51 -5.84 9.55
C LEU A 226 9.97 -6.85 8.50
N VAL A 227 10.98 -7.64 8.84
CA VAL A 227 11.40 -8.79 8.04
C VAL A 227 10.66 -10.03 8.54
N LEU A 228 9.84 -10.60 7.66
CA LEU A 228 9.07 -11.82 7.88
C LEU A 228 9.64 -12.95 7.02
N SER A 229 9.22 -14.18 7.31
CA SER A 229 9.69 -15.37 6.56
C SER A 229 9.29 -15.36 5.08
N THR A 230 8.26 -14.60 4.70
CA THR A 230 7.74 -14.51 3.33
C THR A 230 8.03 -13.17 2.65
N LYS A 231 8.31 -12.10 3.41
CA LYS A 231 8.36 -10.73 2.91
C LYS A 231 9.10 -9.76 3.83
N VAL A 232 9.51 -8.62 3.29
CA VAL A 232 9.86 -7.42 4.04
C VAL A 232 8.70 -6.43 3.91
N GLU A 233 8.04 -6.12 5.02
CA GLU A 233 6.96 -5.11 5.05
C GLU A 233 7.54 -3.77 5.54
N ILE A 234 7.32 -2.71 4.77
CA ILE A 234 7.87 -1.37 5.02
C ILE A 234 6.71 -0.38 5.07
N ARG A 235 6.63 0.37 6.17
CA ARG A 235 5.62 1.38 6.43
C ARG A 235 6.25 2.76 6.42
N LEU A 236 5.86 3.55 5.43
CA LEU A 236 6.33 4.91 5.24
C LEU A 236 5.28 5.90 5.75
N ALA A 237 5.64 6.71 6.74
CA ALA A 237 4.80 7.81 7.20
C ALA A 237 4.94 8.99 6.23
N LYS A 238 3.86 9.39 5.56
CA LYS A 238 3.88 10.53 4.64
C LYS A 238 4.00 11.84 5.42
N ALA A 239 4.79 12.77 4.89
CA ALA A 239 4.91 14.12 5.45
C ALA A 239 3.65 14.97 5.18
N GLU A 240 2.92 14.65 4.10
CA GLU A 240 1.72 15.36 3.67
C GLU A 240 0.54 14.38 3.49
N GLN A 241 -0.67 14.86 3.73
CA GLN A 241 -1.89 14.08 3.53
C GLN A 241 -2.26 14.04 2.04
N VAL A 242 -1.63 13.13 1.29
CA VAL A 242 -1.80 13.01 -0.16
C VAL A 242 -1.77 11.56 -0.62
N THR A 243 -2.73 11.16 -1.45
CA THR A 243 -2.73 9.85 -2.10
C THR A 243 -1.71 9.84 -3.24
N TRP A 244 -0.76 8.91 -3.21
CA TRP A 244 0.24 8.79 -4.27
C TRP A 244 -0.30 7.89 -5.38
N THR A 245 -0.17 8.33 -6.62
CA THR A 245 -0.59 7.57 -7.81
C THR A 245 0.49 6.60 -8.29
N THR A 246 1.74 6.85 -7.91
CA THR A 246 2.92 6.00 -8.13
C THR A 246 3.77 5.99 -6.87
N LEU A 247 4.60 4.96 -6.69
CA LEU A 247 5.60 4.96 -5.61
C LEU A 247 6.72 5.95 -5.91
N ASP A 248 7.17 5.98 -7.17
CA ASP A 248 8.28 6.81 -7.62
C ASP A 248 7.85 8.21 -8.07
N TYR A 249 8.75 9.16 -7.89
CA TYR A 249 8.69 10.48 -8.49
C TYR A 249 8.96 10.39 -9.99
N SER A 250 7.93 10.55 -10.82
CA SER A 250 8.03 10.46 -12.29
C SER A 250 8.46 11.76 -12.99
N GLY A 251 8.94 12.78 -12.27
CA GLY A 251 9.43 14.03 -12.89
C GLY A 251 8.37 14.90 -13.55
N ARG A 252 7.10 14.47 -13.62
CA ARG A 252 5.97 15.26 -14.12
C ARG A 252 4.88 15.31 -13.05
N PRO A 253 4.61 16.46 -12.42
CA PRO A 253 3.38 16.60 -11.66
C PRO A 253 2.20 16.51 -12.65
N LYS A 254 1.45 15.40 -12.63
CA LYS A 254 0.05 15.46 -13.06
C LYS A 254 -0.63 16.41 -12.07
N ALA A 255 -0.95 17.61 -12.53
CA ALA A 255 -1.60 18.63 -11.71
C ALA A 255 -2.84 18.00 -11.05
N LEU A 256 -2.78 17.83 -9.73
CA LEU A 256 -3.96 17.55 -8.94
C LEU A 256 -4.83 18.82 -9.00
N PRO A 257 -6.15 18.71 -9.27
CA PRO A 257 -7.02 19.87 -9.18
C PRO A 257 -7.00 20.39 -7.74
N GLN A 258 -6.43 21.58 -7.55
CA GLN A 258 -6.49 22.28 -6.28
C GLN A 258 -7.96 22.50 -5.93
N LYS A 259 -8.44 21.90 -4.83
CA LYS A 259 -9.71 22.30 -4.23
C LYS A 259 -9.54 23.73 -3.71
N ILE A 260 -10.06 24.70 -4.45
CA ILE A 260 -10.17 26.08 -4.00
C ILE A 260 -11.20 26.08 -2.87
N SER A 261 -10.71 26.13 -1.62
CA SER A 261 -11.55 26.45 -0.47
C SER A 261 -11.85 27.95 -0.50
N THR A 262 -12.96 28.34 -1.12
CA THR A 262 -13.48 29.71 -0.98
C THR A 262 -13.99 29.91 0.46
N PRO A 263 -13.45 30.87 1.23
CA PRO A 263 -14.03 31.19 2.52
C PRO A 263 -15.41 31.83 2.33
N VAL A 264 -16.42 31.28 2.98
CA VAL A 264 -17.76 31.85 3.07
C VAL A 264 -17.66 33.12 3.92
N VAL A 265 -17.68 34.28 3.28
CA VAL A 265 -17.80 35.56 3.96
C VAL A 265 -19.28 35.76 4.29
N TYR A 266 -19.65 35.59 5.57
CA TYR A 266 -20.94 36.03 6.07
C TYR A 266 -20.98 37.56 6.07
N MET A 267 -21.74 38.14 5.15
CA MET A 267 -22.07 39.56 5.18
C MET A 267 -23.20 39.76 6.19
N LEU A 268 -22.87 40.26 7.38
CA LEU A 268 -23.86 40.75 8.35
C LEU A 268 -24.36 42.12 7.87
N CYS A 269 -25.60 42.19 7.38
CA CYS A 269 -26.28 43.46 7.17
C CYS A 269 -26.73 44.02 8.52
N SER A 270 -26.35 45.27 8.80
CA SER A 270 -26.93 46.12 9.85
C SER A 270 -28.17 46.85 9.34
#